data_AF-A0A5B9E6H0-F1
#
_entry.id   AF-A0A5B9E6H0-F1
#
_cell.length_a   1.000
_cell.length_b   1.000
_cell.length_c   1.000
_cell.angle_alpha   90.00
_cell.angle_beta   90.00
_cell.angle_gamma   90.00
#
_symmetry.space_group_name_H-M   'P 1'
#
loop_
_entity.id
_entity.type
_entity.pdbx_description
1 polymer ?
#
loop_
_entity_poly.entity_id
_entity_poly.type
_entity_poly.pdbx_seq_one_letter_code
_entity_poly.pdbx_strand_id
1 'polypeptide(L)'
;MLPSELERKQIFYWLKRISSYTAWNRILGYYKAWADTVEQSVRIAVDKGWIKETGMPESDLIAILKALSHFEEGVRRLRSGDKRVFKRDANGEFAMGNIQYNYFRELLHRIDTGDMGIDEAHTPLWDEFKHTLNLLGRASDECWPEIIESRWIGDPSRTVYGDYLREHLPKMPFPCPLPDTLEPNNNLLIPTGKNIPCSGIWEPIEAPIKKGFSLFRNEDASHGPFKPAGCMNYLHAGSPAPQASLETTDANPNADVTWRLLWRDDRYEDGTIPAEEASYVFLEPQTVAPVPVAQVVVPSNIHVAKTGQAAPYAGRWLVENDLQASVTLAQGEPLPQHNGRVVRWVLAES
;
A
#
# COMPACT_ATOMS: atom_id res chain seq x y z
N MET A 1 21.33 -1.23 19.85
CA MET A 1 20.25 -2.04 20.44
C MET A 1 19.82 -3.09 19.42
N LEU A 2 19.36 -4.27 19.86
CA LEU A 2 18.97 -5.37 18.98
C LEU A 2 17.61 -5.96 19.41
N PRO A 3 16.77 -6.40 18.46
CA PRO A 3 15.52 -7.08 18.78
C PRO A 3 15.78 -8.45 19.41
N SER A 4 14.94 -8.83 20.37
CA SER A 4 14.87 -10.19 20.90
C SER A 4 14.39 -11.19 19.83
N GLU A 5 14.47 -12.49 20.10
CA GLU A 5 13.99 -13.51 19.15
C GLU A 5 12.49 -13.37 18.83
N LEU A 6 11.67 -13.09 19.85
CA LEU A 6 10.24 -12.84 19.66
C LEU A 6 10.01 -11.62 18.77
N GLU A 7 10.70 -10.52 19.04
CA GLU A 7 10.57 -9.30 18.25
C GLU A 7 11.08 -9.48 16.82
N ARG A 8 12.13 -10.29 16.60
CA ARG A 8 12.57 -10.68 15.26
C ARG A 8 11.46 -11.41 14.50
N LYS A 9 10.75 -12.35 15.12
CA LYS A 9 9.58 -13.03 14.52
C LYS A 9 8.46 -12.05 14.18
N GLN A 10 8.18 -11.10 15.08
CA GLN A 10 7.18 -10.06 14.87
C GLN A 10 7.56 -9.11 13.72
N ILE A 11 8.79 -8.61 13.67
CA ILE A 11 9.28 -7.72 12.61
C ILE A 11 9.26 -8.45 11.26
N PHE A 12 9.70 -9.70 11.22
CA PHE A 12 9.65 -10.53 10.02
C PHE A 12 8.23 -10.67 9.47
N TYR A 13 7.27 -11.02 10.34
CA TYR A 13 5.85 -11.11 9.97
C TYR A 13 5.29 -9.77 9.51
N TRP A 14 5.62 -8.68 10.22
CA TRP A 14 5.19 -7.34 9.89
C TRP A 14 5.68 -6.91 8.50
N LEU A 15 6.97 -7.09 8.19
CA LEU A 15 7.54 -6.79 6.87
C LEU A 15 6.88 -7.61 5.76
N LYS A 16 6.59 -8.91 5.99
CA LYS A 16 5.81 -9.73 5.04
C LYS A 16 4.40 -9.17 4.83
N ARG A 17 3.73 -8.74 5.90
CA ARG A 17 2.39 -8.14 5.85
C ARG A 17 2.38 -6.87 5.02
N ILE A 18 3.24 -5.90 5.30
CA ILE A 18 3.20 -4.58 4.65
C ILE A 18 3.78 -4.56 3.22
N SER A 19 4.54 -5.59 2.83
CA SER A 19 4.99 -5.81 1.45
C SER A 19 4.00 -6.62 0.59
N SER A 20 2.87 -7.04 1.14
CA SER A 20 1.94 -7.98 0.48
C SER A 20 1.03 -7.33 -0.55
N TYR A 21 0.59 -8.12 -1.54
CA TYR A 21 -0.50 -7.76 -2.44
C TYR A 21 -1.73 -7.29 -1.66
N THR A 22 -2.11 -7.99 -0.60
CA THR A 22 -3.27 -7.60 0.23
C THR A 22 -3.12 -6.20 0.82
N ALA A 23 -1.93 -5.81 1.27
CA ALA A 23 -1.66 -4.46 1.77
C ALA A 23 -1.80 -3.39 0.69
N TRP A 24 -1.15 -3.60 -0.46
CA TRP A 24 -1.14 -2.62 -1.54
C TRP A 24 -2.47 -2.54 -2.29
N ASN A 25 -3.20 -3.64 -2.41
CA ASN A 25 -4.57 -3.66 -2.93
C ASN A 25 -5.56 -2.95 -1.98
N ARG A 26 -5.32 -3.00 -0.65
CA ARG A 26 -6.06 -2.18 0.32
C ARG A 26 -5.84 -0.69 0.07
N ILE A 27 -4.58 -0.26 -0.09
CA ILE A 27 -4.24 1.14 -0.38
C ILE A 27 -4.91 1.59 -1.69
N LEU A 28 -4.90 0.74 -2.73
CA LEU A 28 -5.61 1.03 -3.99
C LEU A 28 -7.10 1.30 -3.78
N GLY A 29 -7.76 0.57 -2.87
CA GLY A 29 -9.16 0.82 -2.52
C GLY A 29 -9.40 2.23 -1.98
N TYR A 30 -8.54 2.71 -1.09
CA TYR A 30 -8.60 4.09 -0.58
C TYR A 30 -8.25 5.12 -1.66
N TYR A 31 -7.31 4.80 -2.56
CA TYR A 31 -6.96 5.68 -3.67
C TYR A 31 -8.17 5.88 -4.59
N LYS A 32 -8.87 4.79 -4.94
CA LYS A 32 -10.10 4.84 -5.74
C LYS A 32 -11.17 5.70 -5.07
N ALA A 33 -11.41 5.49 -3.79
CA ALA A 33 -12.38 6.30 -3.04
C ALA A 33 -12.05 7.81 -3.10
N TRP A 34 -10.78 8.17 -2.95
CA TRP A 34 -10.35 9.56 -3.08
C TRP A 34 -10.54 10.11 -4.50
N ALA A 35 -10.15 9.35 -5.53
CA ALA A 35 -10.35 9.76 -6.92
C ALA A 35 -11.84 9.91 -7.28
N ASP A 36 -12.70 9.00 -6.81
CA ASP A 36 -14.14 9.06 -7.02
C ASP A 36 -14.75 10.30 -6.37
N THR A 37 -14.28 10.70 -5.17
CA THR A 37 -14.71 11.95 -4.51
C THR A 37 -14.33 13.18 -5.34
N VAL A 38 -13.12 13.22 -5.89
CA VAL A 38 -12.68 14.33 -6.75
C VAL A 38 -13.51 14.38 -8.04
N GLU A 39 -13.76 13.23 -8.67
CA GLU A 39 -14.59 13.16 -9.88
C GLU A 39 -15.99 13.71 -9.63
N GLN A 40 -16.62 13.33 -8.50
CA GLN A 40 -17.93 13.82 -8.12
C GLN A 40 -17.91 15.33 -7.82
N SER A 41 -16.87 15.83 -7.15
CA SER A 41 -16.71 17.25 -6.87
C SER A 41 -16.64 18.07 -8.16
N VAL A 42 -15.77 17.67 -9.09
CA VAL A 42 -15.61 18.30 -10.40
C VAL A 42 -16.93 18.30 -11.17
N ARG A 43 -17.65 17.17 -11.19
CA ARG A 43 -18.96 17.08 -11.85
C ARG A 43 -19.96 18.08 -11.28
N ILE A 44 -20.08 18.18 -9.96
CA ILE A 44 -20.99 19.15 -9.31
C ILE A 44 -20.57 20.58 -9.62
N ALA A 45 -19.27 20.89 -9.63
CA ALA A 45 -18.78 22.22 -9.97
C ALA A 45 -19.11 22.58 -11.44
N VAL A 46 -18.95 21.64 -12.36
CA VAL A 46 -19.34 21.80 -13.77
C VAL A 46 -20.83 22.07 -13.90
N ASP A 47 -21.69 21.27 -13.27
CA ASP A 47 -23.14 21.39 -13.33
C ASP A 47 -23.63 22.75 -12.80
N LYS A 48 -22.92 23.31 -11.83
CA LYS A 48 -23.24 24.63 -11.24
C LYS A 48 -22.54 25.80 -11.94
N GLY A 49 -21.70 25.55 -12.94
CA GLY A 49 -20.94 26.57 -13.64
C GLY A 49 -19.80 27.19 -12.84
N TRP A 50 -19.25 26.48 -11.84
CA TRP A 50 -18.23 26.92 -10.88
C TRP A 50 -16.79 26.52 -11.27
N ILE A 51 -16.55 26.20 -12.54
CA ILE A 51 -15.28 25.64 -13.02
C ILE A 51 -14.10 26.59 -12.81
N LYS A 52 -14.32 27.92 -12.76
CA LYS A 52 -13.24 28.92 -12.61
C LYS A 52 -12.97 29.28 -11.15
N GLU A 53 -13.92 28.95 -10.27
CA GLU A 53 -13.94 29.30 -8.86
C GLU A 53 -13.53 28.11 -7.98
N THR A 54 -13.77 26.89 -8.45
CA THR A 54 -13.46 25.68 -7.69
C THR A 54 -11.96 25.54 -7.42
N GLY A 55 -11.62 25.14 -6.20
CA GLY A 55 -10.27 24.77 -5.79
C GLY A 55 -9.83 23.40 -6.29
N MET A 56 -10.70 22.66 -6.98
CA MET A 56 -10.40 21.37 -7.62
C MET A 56 -10.80 21.39 -9.10
N PRO A 57 -9.97 21.97 -9.98
CA PRO A 57 -10.25 22.01 -11.41
C PRO A 57 -10.14 20.63 -12.08
N GLU A 58 -10.69 20.50 -13.30
CA GLU A 58 -10.61 19.26 -14.09
C GLU A 58 -9.17 18.77 -14.34
N SER A 59 -8.20 19.68 -14.41
CA SER A 59 -6.78 19.33 -14.53
C SER A 59 -6.28 18.48 -13.38
N ASP A 60 -6.80 18.73 -12.17
CA ASP A 60 -6.41 18.03 -10.95
C ASP A 60 -6.97 16.61 -10.97
N LEU A 61 -8.24 16.46 -11.36
CA LEU A 61 -8.85 15.15 -11.60
C LEU A 61 -8.05 14.35 -12.63
N ILE A 62 -7.68 14.95 -13.77
CA ILE A 62 -6.88 14.27 -14.79
C ILE A 62 -5.53 13.81 -14.22
N ALA A 63 -4.87 14.64 -13.40
CA ALA A 63 -3.61 14.27 -12.78
C ALA A 63 -3.78 13.12 -11.80
N ILE A 64 -4.81 13.17 -10.94
CA ILE A 64 -5.16 12.12 -9.98
C ILE A 64 -5.47 10.81 -10.69
N LEU A 65 -6.27 10.81 -11.76
CA LEU A 65 -6.60 9.62 -12.53
C LEU A 65 -5.37 8.99 -13.21
N LYS A 66 -4.42 9.81 -13.69
CA LYS A 66 -3.13 9.32 -14.20
C LYS A 66 -2.29 8.68 -13.10
N ALA A 67 -2.31 9.23 -11.89
CA ALA A 67 -1.57 8.65 -10.77
C ALA A 67 -2.26 7.38 -10.23
N LEU A 68 -3.59 7.33 -10.24
CA LEU A 68 -4.37 6.14 -9.93
C LEU A 68 -4.06 5.00 -10.91
N SER A 69 -3.92 5.27 -12.21
CA SER A 69 -3.61 4.22 -13.19
C SER A 69 -2.25 3.58 -12.95
N HIS A 70 -1.24 4.35 -12.51
CA HIS A 70 0.03 3.81 -12.03
C HIS A 70 -0.20 2.91 -10.80
N PHE A 71 -1.01 3.33 -9.82
CA PHE A 71 -1.27 2.50 -8.64
C PHE A 71 -2.01 1.19 -8.98
N GLU A 72 -2.99 1.24 -9.90
CA GLU A 72 -3.68 0.05 -10.43
C GLU A 72 -2.70 -0.91 -11.14
N GLU A 73 -1.83 -0.37 -11.98
CA GLU A 73 -0.80 -1.14 -12.67
C GLU A 73 0.20 -1.74 -11.69
N GLY A 74 0.60 -1.00 -10.66
CA GLY A 74 1.46 -1.47 -9.58
C GLY A 74 0.86 -2.67 -8.84
N VAL A 75 -0.41 -2.59 -8.44
CA VAL A 75 -1.12 -3.71 -7.79
C VAL A 75 -1.26 -4.90 -8.73
N ARG A 76 -1.57 -4.67 -10.01
CA ARG A 76 -1.70 -5.73 -11.03
C ARG A 76 -0.37 -6.46 -11.23
N ARG A 77 0.73 -5.71 -11.39
CA ARG A 77 2.09 -6.24 -11.56
C ARG A 77 2.58 -6.96 -10.29
N LEU A 78 2.32 -6.40 -9.11
CA LEU A 78 2.62 -7.05 -7.84
C LEU A 78 1.94 -8.43 -7.76
N ARG A 79 0.66 -8.50 -8.12
CA ARG A 79 -0.11 -9.77 -8.16
C ARG A 79 0.46 -10.79 -9.15
N SER A 80 1.23 -10.36 -10.13
CA SER A 80 1.94 -11.26 -11.06
C SER A 80 3.37 -11.61 -10.63
N GLY A 81 3.76 -11.22 -9.42
CA GLY A 81 5.08 -11.49 -8.85
C GLY A 81 6.11 -10.39 -9.05
N ASP A 82 5.82 -9.33 -9.81
CA ASP A 82 6.80 -8.29 -10.14
C ASP A 82 7.03 -7.33 -8.95
N LYS A 83 8.15 -7.52 -8.23
CA LYS A 83 8.55 -6.69 -7.09
C LYS A 83 9.22 -5.37 -7.47
N ARG A 84 9.44 -5.10 -8.77
CA ARG A 84 10.03 -3.83 -9.23
C ARG A 84 9.09 -2.65 -9.05
N VAL A 85 7.80 -2.89 -8.85
CA VAL A 85 6.78 -1.87 -8.55
C VAL A 85 7.09 -1.04 -7.31
N PHE A 86 7.89 -1.57 -6.38
CA PHE A 86 8.33 -0.87 -5.16
C PHE A 86 9.57 0.01 -5.38
N LYS A 87 10.21 -0.07 -6.54
CA LYS A 87 11.41 0.70 -6.86
C LYS A 87 11.06 2.16 -7.15
N ARG A 88 12.07 3.02 -7.21
CA ARG A 88 11.97 4.41 -7.66
C ARG A 88 12.67 4.63 -9.00
N ASP A 89 12.65 3.62 -9.86
CA ASP A 89 13.09 3.68 -11.25
C ASP A 89 11.89 3.65 -12.22
N ALA A 90 12.13 3.47 -13.51
CA ALA A 90 11.08 3.43 -14.55
C ALA A 90 10.04 2.31 -14.36
N ASN A 91 10.27 1.35 -13.46
CA ASN A 91 9.33 0.28 -13.11
C ASN A 91 8.52 0.60 -11.84
N GLY A 92 8.85 1.69 -11.15
CA GLY A 92 8.31 2.08 -9.86
C GLY A 92 6.90 2.64 -9.91
N GLU A 93 5.92 1.79 -10.20
CA GLU A 93 4.52 2.20 -10.35
C GLU A 93 3.96 2.88 -9.09
N PHE A 94 4.27 2.35 -7.90
CA PHE A 94 3.80 2.96 -6.66
C PHE A 94 4.45 4.34 -6.44
N ALA A 95 5.75 4.48 -6.74
CA ALA A 95 6.46 5.76 -6.71
C ALA A 95 5.80 6.81 -7.61
N MET A 96 5.39 6.43 -8.81
CA MET A 96 4.71 7.30 -9.77
C MET A 96 3.28 7.65 -9.31
N GLY A 97 2.51 6.67 -8.84
CA GLY A 97 1.16 6.90 -8.33
C GLY A 97 1.10 7.76 -7.07
N ASN A 98 2.19 7.84 -6.30
CA ASN A 98 2.24 8.64 -5.07
C ASN A 98 2.53 10.13 -5.29
N ILE A 99 2.87 10.55 -6.52
CA ILE A 99 3.22 11.95 -6.81
C ILE A 99 2.03 12.88 -6.50
N GLN A 100 0.83 12.53 -6.99
CA GLN A 100 -0.35 13.37 -6.79
C GLN A 100 -0.85 13.33 -5.35
N TYR A 101 -0.84 12.16 -4.71
CA TYR A 101 -1.11 12.07 -3.28
C TYR A 101 -0.23 13.02 -2.46
N ASN A 102 1.08 13.05 -2.70
CA ASN A 102 1.98 13.94 -1.96
C ASN A 102 1.69 15.42 -2.24
N TYR A 103 1.38 15.77 -3.48
CA TYR A 103 0.99 17.13 -3.84
C TYR A 103 -0.26 17.58 -3.07
N PHE A 104 -1.33 16.77 -3.06
CA PHE A 104 -2.57 17.13 -2.37
C PHE A 104 -2.45 17.08 -0.85
N ARG A 105 -1.62 16.18 -0.30
CA ARG A 105 -1.32 16.18 1.14
C ARG A 105 -0.62 17.46 1.57
N GLU A 106 0.35 17.93 0.79
CA GLU A 106 1.03 19.19 1.05
C GLU A 106 0.08 20.38 0.88
N LEU A 107 -0.74 20.38 -0.16
CA LEU A 107 -1.77 21.41 -0.38
C LEU A 107 -2.72 21.50 0.82
N LEU A 108 -3.23 20.37 1.30
CA LEU A 108 -4.11 20.32 2.45
C LEU A 108 -3.42 20.84 3.71
N HIS A 109 -2.17 20.43 3.96
CA HIS A 109 -1.41 20.94 5.10
C HIS A 109 -1.30 22.47 5.07
N ARG A 110 -0.99 23.06 3.89
CA ARG A 110 -0.88 24.51 3.72
C ARG A 110 -2.21 25.24 3.85
N ILE A 111 -3.33 24.59 3.51
CA ILE A 111 -4.66 25.14 3.75
C ILE A 111 -4.96 25.14 5.26
N ASP A 112 -4.70 24.02 5.93
CA ASP A 112 -4.96 23.85 7.37
C ASP A 112 -4.09 24.78 8.25
N THR A 113 -2.87 25.10 7.82
CA THR A 113 -1.99 26.08 8.49
C THR A 113 -2.32 27.54 8.17
N GLY A 114 -3.21 27.78 7.20
CA GLY A 114 -3.58 29.12 6.74
C GLY A 114 -2.57 29.76 5.77
N ASP A 115 -1.58 29.01 5.28
CA ASP A 115 -0.63 29.46 4.26
C ASP A 115 -1.27 29.59 2.87
N MET A 116 -2.39 28.88 2.65
CA MET A 116 -3.22 28.96 1.46
C MET A 116 -4.70 29.00 1.84
N GLY A 117 -5.50 29.68 1.02
CA GLY A 117 -6.96 29.61 1.11
C GLY A 117 -7.52 28.68 0.03
N ILE A 118 -8.73 28.18 0.26
CA ILE A 118 -9.54 27.51 -0.75
C ILE A 118 -10.96 28.08 -0.71
N ASP A 119 -11.58 28.23 -1.87
CA ASP A 119 -12.98 28.61 -1.96
C ASP A 119 -13.87 27.38 -1.74
N GLU A 120 -14.10 27.03 -0.48
CA GLU A 120 -14.94 25.89 -0.10
C GLU A 120 -16.38 26.04 -0.62
N ALA A 121 -16.88 27.27 -0.79
CA ALA A 121 -18.24 27.51 -1.27
C ALA A 121 -18.42 27.05 -2.73
N HIS A 122 -17.36 27.15 -3.54
CA HIS A 122 -17.33 26.71 -4.93
C HIS A 122 -16.54 25.40 -5.13
N THR A 123 -16.15 24.72 -4.05
CA THR A 123 -15.45 23.42 -4.08
C THR A 123 -16.32 22.35 -3.41
N PRO A 124 -17.27 21.75 -4.15
CA PRO A 124 -18.15 20.72 -3.59
C PRO A 124 -17.36 19.55 -2.98
N LEU A 125 -17.93 18.88 -1.99
CA LEU A 125 -17.36 17.69 -1.36
C LEU A 125 -15.95 17.88 -0.77
N TRP A 126 -15.61 19.10 -0.35
CA TRP A 126 -14.28 19.39 0.20
C TRP A 126 -13.98 18.61 1.49
N ASP A 127 -14.95 18.43 2.37
CA ASP A 127 -14.77 17.64 3.59
C ASP A 127 -14.57 16.15 3.28
N GLU A 128 -15.33 15.60 2.34
CA GLU A 128 -15.17 14.23 1.85
C GLU A 128 -13.82 14.04 1.16
N PHE A 129 -13.36 15.04 0.40
CA PHE A 129 -12.03 15.05 -0.20
C PHE A 129 -10.94 14.95 0.87
N LYS A 130 -10.98 15.82 1.89
CA LYS A 130 -10.03 15.79 3.02
C LYS A 130 -10.08 14.45 3.73
N HIS A 131 -11.29 13.94 3.99
CA HIS A 131 -11.48 12.67 4.67
C HIS A 131 -10.87 11.49 3.89
N THR A 132 -11.20 11.35 2.61
CA THR A 132 -10.70 10.25 1.76
C THR A 132 -9.20 10.34 1.51
N LEU A 133 -8.65 11.55 1.33
CA LEU A 133 -7.21 11.77 1.24
C LEU A 133 -6.48 11.35 2.53
N ASN A 134 -7.05 11.68 3.69
CA ASN A 134 -6.49 11.29 4.98
C ASN A 134 -6.55 9.77 5.20
N LEU A 135 -7.64 9.09 4.81
CA LEU A 135 -7.73 7.63 4.86
C LEU A 135 -6.69 6.96 3.97
N LEU A 136 -6.53 7.45 2.72
CA LEU A 136 -5.48 7.01 1.81
C LEU A 136 -4.09 7.22 2.43
N GLY A 137 -3.87 8.36 3.07
CA GLY A 137 -2.60 8.68 3.71
C GLY A 137 -2.27 7.74 4.84
N ARG A 138 -3.20 7.51 5.77
CA ARG A 138 -3.00 6.58 6.90
C ARG A 138 -2.76 5.15 6.43
N ALA A 139 -3.48 4.68 5.41
CA ALA A 139 -3.23 3.37 4.80
C ALA A 139 -1.82 3.28 4.18
N SER A 140 -1.40 4.35 3.50
CA SER A 140 -0.10 4.42 2.82
C SER A 140 1.05 4.50 3.82
N ASP A 141 0.93 5.32 4.87
CA ASP A 141 1.97 5.54 5.88
C ASP A 141 2.27 4.26 6.68
N GLU A 142 1.33 3.32 6.80
CA GLU A 142 1.57 2.01 7.43
C GLU A 142 2.52 1.11 6.61
N CYS A 143 2.60 1.30 5.29
CA CYS A 143 3.33 0.40 4.38
C CYS A 143 4.51 1.08 3.68
N TRP A 144 4.31 2.29 3.18
CA TRP A 144 5.24 3.00 2.31
C TRP A 144 6.65 3.18 2.89
N PRO A 145 6.84 3.65 4.15
CA PRO A 145 8.16 4.04 4.65
C PRO A 145 9.18 2.91 4.68
N GLU A 146 8.70 1.68 4.87
CA GLU A 146 9.54 0.50 5.06
C GLU A 146 9.70 -0.34 3.80
N ILE A 147 8.81 -0.17 2.82
CA ILE A 147 8.72 -1.02 1.63
C ILE A 147 9.14 -0.32 0.34
N ILE A 148 8.94 0.99 0.19
CA ILE A 148 9.35 1.66 -1.05
C ILE A 148 10.84 1.96 -1.02
N GLU A 149 11.50 1.69 -2.14
CA GLU A 149 12.93 1.96 -2.33
C GLU A 149 13.25 3.42 -1.97
N SER A 150 14.43 3.63 -1.40
CA SER A 150 14.81 4.98 -1.00
C SER A 150 14.88 5.96 -2.17
N ARG A 151 14.66 7.25 -1.89
CA ARG A 151 14.76 8.31 -2.89
C ARG A 151 16.19 8.49 -3.38
N TRP A 152 17.15 8.45 -2.46
CA TRP A 152 18.52 8.81 -2.74
C TRP A 152 19.42 7.60 -2.67
N ILE A 153 20.34 7.51 -3.63
CA ILE A 153 21.40 6.51 -3.61
C ILE A 153 22.27 6.77 -2.39
N GLY A 154 22.49 5.72 -1.59
CA GLY A 154 23.29 5.80 -0.37
C GLY A 154 22.51 6.14 0.90
N ASP A 155 21.19 6.36 0.81
CA ASP A 155 20.35 6.39 2.01
C ASP A 155 20.50 5.06 2.78
N PRO A 156 20.57 5.11 4.12
CA PRO A 156 20.65 3.90 4.92
C PRO A 156 19.33 3.12 4.88
N SER A 157 19.38 1.90 5.39
CA SER A 157 18.22 1.01 5.56
C SER A 157 17.10 1.70 6.34
N ARG A 158 15.85 1.51 5.91
CA ARG A 158 14.67 2.20 6.45
C ARG A 158 14.25 1.69 7.83
N THR A 159 14.23 0.37 7.99
CA THR A 159 13.77 -0.26 9.21
C THR A 159 14.88 -0.24 10.25
N VAL A 160 14.65 0.48 11.34
CA VAL A 160 15.56 0.59 12.49
C VAL A 160 14.86 0.04 13.72
N TYR A 161 15.56 -0.79 14.50
CA TYR A 161 15.05 -1.24 15.80
C TYR A 161 15.27 -0.15 16.85
N GLY A 162 14.43 0.87 16.74
CA GLY A 162 14.49 2.09 17.51
C GLY A 162 13.35 2.31 18.49
N ASP A 163 13.32 3.48 19.14
CA ASP A 163 12.24 3.88 20.06
C ASP A 163 10.86 3.68 19.44
N TYR A 164 10.68 4.14 18.20
CA TYR A 164 9.44 3.98 17.46
C TYR A 164 9.02 2.50 17.35
N LEU A 165 9.91 1.64 16.85
CA LEU A 165 9.58 0.23 16.62
C LEU A 165 9.36 -0.50 17.96
N ARG A 166 10.16 -0.20 18.99
CA ARG A 166 9.96 -0.75 20.35
C ARG A 166 8.61 -0.37 20.95
N GLU A 167 8.14 0.86 20.71
CA GLU A 167 6.85 1.33 21.21
C GLU A 167 5.67 0.74 20.41
N HIS A 168 5.82 0.58 19.11
CA HIS A 168 4.72 0.22 18.22
C HIS A 168 4.58 -1.29 18.00
N LEU A 169 5.68 -2.05 17.98
CA LEU A 169 5.65 -3.49 17.72
C LEU A 169 4.71 -4.23 18.69
N PRO A 170 4.71 -3.99 20.02
CA PRO A 170 3.78 -4.66 20.94
C PRO A 170 2.30 -4.33 20.69
N LYS A 171 2.00 -3.22 20.01
CA LYS A 171 0.64 -2.77 19.68
C LYS A 171 0.14 -3.35 18.35
N MET A 172 1.01 -3.97 17.55
CA MET A 172 0.66 -4.55 16.25
C MET A 172 -0.07 -5.90 16.42
N PRO A 173 -1.03 -6.22 15.54
CA PRO A 173 -1.70 -7.50 15.57
C PRO A 173 -0.79 -8.59 14.98
N PHE A 174 -0.65 -9.69 15.71
CA PHE A 174 0.09 -10.88 15.30
C PHE A 174 -0.74 -12.14 15.49
N PRO A 175 -0.59 -13.14 14.60
CA PRO A 175 -1.20 -14.45 14.81
C PRO A 175 -0.58 -15.15 16.03
N CYS A 176 -1.36 -16.01 16.67
CA CYS A 176 -0.92 -16.89 17.74
C CYS A 176 -1.22 -18.35 17.34
N PRO A 177 -0.21 -19.21 17.11
CA PRO A 177 1.22 -18.93 17.21
C PRO A 177 1.76 -18.04 16.09
N LEU A 178 2.84 -17.30 16.36
CA LEU A 178 3.62 -16.60 15.32
C LEU A 178 4.27 -17.64 14.40
N PRO A 179 4.32 -17.40 13.07
CA PRO A 179 5.10 -18.23 12.18
C PRO A 179 6.56 -18.24 12.64
N ASP A 180 7.20 -19.41 12.59
CA ASP A 180 8.62 -19.48 12.89
C ASP A 180 9.43 -18.67 11.87
N THR A 181 10.41 -17.92 12.36
CA THR A 181 11.42 -17.29 11.52
C THR A 181 12.21 -18.37 10.81
N LEU A 182 12.28 -18.27 9.48
CA LEU A 182 13.10 -19.14 8.67
C LEU A 182 14.57 -18.84 8.99
N GLU A 183 15.25 -19.74 9.69
CA GLU A 183 16.71 -19.82 9.57
C GLU A 183 17.00 -20.51 8.23
N PRO A 184 17.60 -19.80 7.26
CA PRO A 184 17.75 -20.33 5.91
C PRO A 184 18.74 -21.50 5.90
N ASN A 185 18.37 -22.59 5.23
CA ASN A 185 19.25 -23.76 5.04
C ASN A 185 20.55 -23.42 4.31
N ASN A 186 20.52 -22.37 3.48
CA ASN A 186 21.68 -21.85 2.77
C ASN A 186 21.75 -20.32 2.92
N ASN A 187 22.87 -19.82 3.43
CA ASN A 187 23.06 -18.41 3.68
C ASN A 187 23.51 -17.68 2.41
N LEU A 188 22.66 -16.78 1.90
CA LEU A 188 23.04 -15.81 0.88
C LEU A 188 23.47 -14.51 1.57
N LEU A 189 24.75 -14.18 1.43
CA LEU A 189 25.39 -13.04 2.09
C LEU A 189 25.83 -11.99 1.07
N ILE A 190 25.49 -10.72 1.32
CA ILE A 190 25.82 -9.58 0.45
C ILE A 190 26.34 -8.42 1.29
N PRO A 191 27.56 -7.91 1.07
CA PRO A 191 28.04 -6.73 1.78
C PRO A 191 27.38 -5.45 1.26
N THR A 192 27.30 -4.42 2.11
CA THR A 192 26.88 -3.06 1.72
C THR A 192 27.52 -2.60 0.40
N GLY A 193 26.73 -1.91 -0.42
CA GLY A 193 27.12 -1.38 -1.73
C GLY A 193 27.08 -2.38 -2.88
N LYS A 194 26.96 -3.69 -2.62
CA LYS A 194 26.76 -4.70 -3.68
C LYS A 194 25.29 -4.82 -4.06
N ASN A 195 25.02 -5.13 -5.33
CA ASN A 195 23.64 -5.28 -5.81
C ASN A 195 22.96 -6.47 -5.12
N ILE A 196 21.77 -6.21 -4.61
CA ILE A 196 20.90 -7.21 -4.01
C ILE A 196 20.39 -8.14 -5.13
N PRO A 197 20.56 -9.48 -5.01
CA PRO A 197 20.22 -10.41 -6.08
C PRO A 197 18.71 -10.68 -6.20
N CYS A 198 17.95 -10.52 -5.11
CA CYS A 198 16.52 -10.77 -5.07
C CYS A 198 15.82 -9.89 -4.03
N SER A 199 14.57 -9.50 -4.32
CA SER A 199 13.75 -8.77 -3.35
C SER A 199 13.34 -9.68 -2.20
N GLY A 200 13.23 -9.13 -1.00
CA GLY A 200 12.83 -9.92 0.17
C GLY A 200 13.33 -9.30 1.47
N ILE A 201 13.28 -10.09 2.54
CA ILE A 201 13.69 -9.68 3.88
C ILE A 201 15.13 -10.10 4.12
N TRP A 202 15.98 -9.12 4.43
CA TRP A 202 17.39 -9.27 4.69
C TRP A 202 17.74 -8.76 6.09
N GLU A 203 18.64 -9.44 6.78
CA GLU A 203 19.07 -9.10 8.13
C GLU A 203 20.57 -8.77 8.14
N PRO A 204 20.98 -7.65 8.75
CA PRO A 204 22.39 -7.37 8.97
C PRO A 204 22.95 -8.34 10.01
N ILE A 205 24.11 -8.92 9.73
CA ILE A 205 24.76 -9.91 10.59
C ILE A 205 26.19 -9.54 10.95
N GLU A 206 26.66 -10.07 12.08
CA GLU A 206 28.07 -10.08 12.45
C GLU A 206 28.83 -11.07 11.55
N ALA A 207 29.27 -10.61 10.38
CA ALA A 207 30.17 -11.36 9.50
C ALA A 207 31.36 -10.50 9.08
N PRO A 208 32.55 -11.11 8.88
CA PRO A 208 33.73 -10.37 8.46
C PRO A 208 33.49 -9.73 7.09
N ILE A 209 33.50 -8.40 7.05
CA ILE A 209 33.44 -7.62 5.79
C ILE A 209 34.72 -7.93 5.01
N LYS A 210 34.63 -8.77 3.97
CA LYS A 210 35.76 -9.07 3.09
C LYS A 210 36.13 -7.80 2.31
N LYS A 211 37.08 -7.03 2.84
CA LYS A 211 37.71 -5.91 2.13
C LYS A 211 38.73 -6.48 1.13
N GLY A 212 38.31 -6.70 -0.12
CA GLY A 212 39.25 -6.98 -1.22
C GLY A 212 38.79 -8.03 -2.24
N PHE A 213 39.37 -7.95 -3.44
CA PHE A 213 39.21 -8.91 -4.54
C PHE A 213 39.92 -10.24 -4.19
N SER A 214 39.21 -11.16 -3.54
CA SER A 214 39.69 -12.55 -3.44
C SER A 214 39.25 -13.33 -4.68
N LEU A 215 40.23 -13.75 -5.49
CA LEU A 215 40.04 -14.64 -6.65
C LEU A 215 39.78 -16.11 -6.24
N PHE A 216 39.79 -16.41 -4.94
CA PHE A 216 39.48 -17.73 -4.41
C PHE A 216 38.07 -17.74 -3.83
N ARG A 217 37.20 -18.55 -4.44
CA ARG A 217 35.85 -18.85 -3.98
C ARG A 217 35.95 -19.77 -2.77
N ASN A 218 36.13 -19.20 -1.58
CA ASN A 218 36.07 -20.00 -0.36
C ASN A 218 34.62 -20.40 -0.11
N GLU A 219 34.33 -21.69 -0.31
CA GLU A 219 33.04 -22.36 -0.05
C GLU A 219 32.67 -22.39 1.44
N ASP A 220 33.57 -21.99 2.36
CA ASP A 220 33.37 -22.11 3.81
C ASP A 220 32.65 -20.94 4.51
N ALA A 221 32.22 -19.90 3.80
CA ALA A 221 31.54 -18.75 4.43
C ALA A 221 30.01 -18.94 4.60
N SER A 222 29.44 -20.06 4.13
CA SER A 222 28.00 -20.32 4.09
C SER A 222 27.44 -21.01 5.33
N HIS A 223 28.28 -21.52 6.23
CA HIS A 223 27.85 -22.32 7.37
C HIS A 223 28.26 -21.70 8.69
N GLY A 224 27.35 -20.96 9.30
CA GLY A 224 27.41 -20.58 10.70
C GLY A 224 26.04 -20.16 11.21
N PRO A 225 25.76 -20.27 12.51
CA PRO A 225 24.78 -19.39 13.11
C PRO A 225 25.37 -17.97 13.08
N PHE A 226 24.72 -17.07 12.35
CA PHE A 226 25.12 -15.66 12.29
C PHE A 226 24.35 -14.86 13.33
N LYS A 227 25.05 -14.07 14.14
CA LYS A 227 24.41 -13.18 15.11
C LYS A 227 23.86 -11.94 14.39
N PRO A 228 22.63 -11.49 14.69
CA PRO A 228 22.11 -10.23 14.18
C PRO A 228 22.99 -9.05 14.63
N ALA A 229 23.29 -8.15 13.70
CA ALA A 229 24.02 -6.90 13.95
C ALA A 229 23.13 -5.65 13.87
N GLY A 230 21.84 -5.82 13.60
CA GLY A 230 20.87 -4.73 13.45
C GLY A 230 19.47 -5.26 13.12
N CYS A 231 18.59 -4.37 12.64
CA CYS A 231 17.22 -4.73 12.28
C CYS A 231 17.11 -5.23 10.84
N MET A 232 16.28 -6.26 10.61
CA MET A 232 15.99 -6.74 9.27
C MET A 232 15.16 -5.73 8.47
N ASN A 233 15.32 -5.75 7.15
CA ASN A 233 14.72 -4.79 6.22
C ASN A 233 14.18 -5.52 4.98
N TYR A 234 13.16 -4.95 4.33
CA TYR A 234 12.79 -5.36 2.98
C TYR A 234 13.71 -4.66 1.98
N LEU A 235 14.50 -5.42 1.21
CA LEU A 235 15.43 -4.89 0.21
C LEU A 235 15.00 -5.31 -1.21
N HIS A 236 15.43 -4.54 -2.22
CA HIS A 236 14.97 -4.67 -3.60
C HIS A 236 16.04 -5.25 -4.52
N ALA A 237 15.65 -6.20 -5.37
CA ALA A 237 16.52 -6.75 -6.41
C ALA A 237 17.12 -5.65 -7.31
N GLY A 238 18.41 -5.80 -7.62
CA GLY A 238 19.18 -4.90 -8.46
C GLY A 238 19.62 -3.60 -7.81
N SER A 239 19.11 -3.27 -6.61
CA SER A 239 19.50 -2.08 -5.87
C SER A 239 20.77 -2.34 -5.05
N PRO A 240 21.63 -1.34 -4.82
CA PRO A 240 22.78 -1.51 -3.95
C PRO A 240 22.32 -1.76 -2.51
N ALA A 241 22.90 -2.75 -1.85
CA ALA A 241 22.64 -3.04 -0.44
C ALA A 241 22.97 -1.80 0.41
N PRO A 242 22.05 -1.28 1.22
CA PRO A 242 22.29 -0.03 1.94
C PRO A 242 23.25 -0.22 3.12
N GLN A 243 23.71 0.89 3.69
CA GLN A 243 24.25 0.88 5.05
C GLN A 243 23.12 0.57 6.03
N ALA A 244 23.40 -0.16 7.11
CA ALA A 244 22.41 -0.35 8.16
C ALA A 244 22.39 0.89 9.07
N SER A 245 21.21 1.47 9.30
CA SER A 245 21.03 2.44 10.37
C SER A 245 20.86 1.70 11.69
N LEU A 246 21.76 1.95 12.63
CA LEU A 246 21.81 1.26 13.92
C LEU A 246 21.44 2.25 15.02
N GLU A 247 20.45 1.92 15.85
CA GLU A 247 20.15 2.74 17.03
C GLU A 247 20.99 2.28 18.22
N THR A 248 21.72 3.21 18.82
CA THR A 248 22.45 3.03 20.07
C THR A 248 21.87 3.96 21.14
N THR A 249 22.29 3.81 22.38
CA THR A 249 21.81 4.65 23.49
C THR A 249 21.99 6.15 23.22
N ASP A 250 23.06 6.52 22.50
CA ASP A 250 23.49 7.92 22.38
C ASP A 250 23.51 8.44 20.94
N ALA A 251 23.30 7.57 19.93
CA ALA A 251 23.46 7.92 18.52
C ALA A 251 22.77 6.94 17.56
N ASN A 252 22.55 7.40 16.33
CA ASN A 252 22.05 6.61 15.20
C ASN A 252 23.10 6.48 14.07
N PRO A 253 24.22 5.75 14.28
CA PRO A 253 25.22 5.57 13.24
C PRO A 253 24.72 4.72 12.06
N ASN A 254 25.21 5.06 10.87
CA ASN A 254 25.11 4.21 9.68
C ASN A 254 26.38 3.37 9.55
N ALA A 255 26.24 2.06 9.35
CA ALA A 255 27.36 1.14 9.27
C ALA A 255 27.32 0.29 8.00
N ASP A 256 28.51 0.05 7.43
CA ASP A 256 28.68 -1.03 6.45
C ASP A 256 28.51 -2.37 7.15
N VAL A 257 27.65 -3.22 6.59
CA VAL A 257 27.29 -4.52 7.16
C VAL A 257 27.35 -5.61 6.09
N THR A 258 27.27 -6.86 6.55
CA THR A 258 26.90 -7.97 5.67
C THR A 258 25.42 -8.26 5.86
N TRP A 259 24.65 -8.20 4.78
CA TRP A 259 23.24 -8.56 4.75
C TRP A 259 23.09 -10.06 4.46
N ARG A 260 22.29 -10.74 5.28
CA ARG A 260 21.90 -12.14 5.12
C ARG A 260 20.45 -12.21 4.65
N LEU A 261 20.19 -12.93 3.56
CA LEU A 261 18.81 -13.18 3.12
C LEU A 261 18.13 -14.10 4.14
N LEU A 262 17.03 -13.65 4.75
CA LEU A 262 16.17 -14.50 5.58
C LEU A 262 15.03 -15.10 4.75
N TRP A 263 14.50 -14.31 3.82
CA TRP A 263 13.36 -14.72 3.01
C TRP A 263 13.33 -14.00 1.67
N ARG A 264 13.22 -14.80 0.60
CA ARG A 264 13.03 -14.30 -0.76
C ARG A 264 11.54 -14.11 -1.04
N ASP A 265 11.17 -12.96 -1.58
CA ASP A 265 9.78 -12.66 -1.89
C ASP A 265 9.36 -13.18 -3.28
N ASP A 266 9.19 -14.50 -3.37
CA ASP A 266 8.70 -15.19 -4.58
C ASP A 266 7.17 -15.26 -4.64
N ARG A 267 6.47 -14.52 -3.77
CA ARG A 267 4.99 -14.58 -3.75
C ARG A 267 4.45 -14.18 -5.11
N TYR A 268 3.35 -14.82 -5.48
CA TYR A 268 2.55 -14.58 -6.68
C TYR A 268 3.19 -14.97 -8.02
N GLU A 269 4.43 -15.51 -8.02
CA GLU A 269 5.05 -16.06 -9.24
C GLU A 269 4.28 -17.27 -9.79
N ASP A 270 3.61 -18.02 -8.91
CA ASP A 270 2.73 -19.13 -9.27
C ASP A 270 1.27 -18.69 -9.60
N GLY A 271 1.02 -17.38 -9.58
CA GLY A 271 -0.30 -16.78 -9.82
C GLY A 271 -1.27 -16.86 -8.64
N THR A 272 -0.85 -17.33 -7.47
CA THR A 272 -1.71 -17.47 -6.28
C THR A 272 -1.38 -16.43 -5.20
N ILE A 273 -2.39 -16.06 -4.41
CA ILE A 273 -2.19 -15.25 -3.19
C ILE A 273 -2.03 -16.22 -2.02
N PRO A 274 -0.94 -16.16 -1.26
CA PRO A 274 -0.73 -17.04 -0.11
C PRO A 274 -1.88 -16.96 0.90
N ALA A 275 -2.31 -18.11 1.41
CA ALA A 275 -3.41 -18.19 2.38
C ALA A 275 -3.14 -17.40 3.67
N GLU A 276 -1.87 -17.21 4.04
CA GLU A 276 -1.49 -16.36 5.18
C GLU A 276 -2.00 -14.93 5.07
N GLU A 277 -2.15 -14.38 3.85
CA GLU A 277 -2.56 -12.98 3.67
C GLU A 277 -4.01 -12.72 4.08
N ALA A 278 -4.86 -13.75 4.05
CA ALA A 278 -6.23 -13.66 4.52
C ALA A 278 -6.32 -13.37 6.03
N SER A 279 -5.24 -13.63 6.77
CA SER A 279 -5.12 -13.36 8.21
C SER A 279 -4.46 -12.01 8.53
N TYR A 280 -4.04 -11.25 7.51
CA TYR A 280 -3.38 -9.97 7.73
C TYR A 280 -4.37 -8.93 8.26
N VAL A 281 -4.07 -8.43 9.46
CA VAL A 281 -4.77 -7.31 10.08
C VAL A 281 -3.89 -6.07 9.99
N PHE A 282 -4.48 -4.97 9.52
CA PHE A 282 -3.82 -3.68 9.37
C PHE A 282 -4.35 -2.70 10.41
N LEU A 283 -3.46 -1.84 10.91
CA LEU A 283 -3.78 -0.88 11.96
C LEU A 283 -4.49 0.35 11.41
N GLU A 284 -4.16 0.75 10.17
CA GLU A 284 -4.57 2.03 9.62
C GLU A 284 -5.19 1.92 8.21
N PRO A 285 -6.15 2.80 7.87
CA PRO A 285 -6.86 3.67 8.80
C PRO A 285 -7.66 2.85 9.80
N GLN A 286 -7.60 3.20 11.08
CA GLN A 286 -8.62 2.74 12.02
C GLN A 286 -9.94 3.24 11.44
N THR A 287 -10.76 2.34 10.92
CA THR A 287 -12.15 2.68 10.66
C THR A 287 -12.73 3.00 12.03
N VAL A 288 -12.74 4.28 12.40
CA VAL A 288 -13.75 4.79 13.32
C VAL A 288 -15.02 4.20 12.77
N ALA A 289 -15.71 3.38 13.60
CA ALA A 289 -17.01 2.82 13.23
C ALA A 289 -17.73 3.90 12.45
N PRO A 290 -18.18 3.60 11.22
CA PRO A 290 -18.49 4.61 10.22
C PRO A 290 -19.16 5.76 10.95
N VAL A 291 -18.60 6.97 10.89
CA VAL A 291 -19.41 8.18 11.08
C VAL A 291 -20.67 7.80 10.34
N PRO A 292 -21.85 7.72 10.99
CA PRO A 292 -23.04 7.33 10.27
C PRO A 292 -23.05 8.30 9.11
N VAL A 293 -22.66 7.81 7.93
CA VAL A 293 -23.01 8.38 6.63
C VAL A 293 -24.46 8.55 6.90
N ALA A 294 -24.90 9.80 7.09
CA ALA A 294 -26.26 10.12 7.49
C ALA A 294 -27.05 9.15 6.65
N GLN A 295 -27.62 8.12 7.31
CA GLN A 295 -28.12 6.99 6.56
C GLN A 295 -29.09 7.72 5.66
N VAL A 296 -28.79 7.75 4.36
CA VAL A 296 -29.86 7.94 3.42
C VAL A 296 -30.72 6.79 3.85
N VAL A 297 -31.78 7.13 4.57
CA VAL A 297 -32.80 6.21 4.98
C VAL A 297 -33.27 5.74 3.63
N VAL A 298 -32.62 4.68 3.15
CA VAL A 298 -33.08 3.92 2.01
C VAL A 298 -34.36 3.37 2.61
N PRO A 299 -35.55 3.88 2.22
CA PRO A 299 -36.78 3.32 2.71
C PRO A 299 -36.67 1.81 2.53
N SER A 300 -37.16 1.06 3.52
CA SER A 300 -37.00 -0.38 3.77
C SER A 300 -37.46 -1.30 2.62
N ASN A 301 -37.68 -0.75 1.44
CA ASN A 301 -38.38 -1.30 0.29
C ASN A 301 -37.50 -1.30 -0.99
N ILE A 302 -36.27 -0.78 -0.97
CA ILE A 302 -35.41 -0.74 -2.15
C ILE A 302 -34.64 -2.06 -2.30
N HIS A 303 -34.94 -2.81 -3.36
CA HIS A 303 -34.26 -4.06 -3.70
C HIS A 303 -33.00 -3.80 -4.52
N VAL A 304 -31.87 -4.41 -4.13
CA VAL A 304 -30.54 -4.21 -4.74
C VAL A 304 -29.89 -5.54 -5.07
N ALA A 305 -29.17 -5.64 -6.20
CA ALA A 305 -28.42 -6.82 -6.60
C ALA A 305 -27.18 -6.44 -7.48
N LYS A 306 -26.15 -7.28 -7.53
CA LYS A 306 -24.92 -7.04 -8.31
C LYS A 306 -24.96 -7.72 -9.67
N THR A 307 -24.21 -7.19 -10.64
CA THR A 307 -23.94 -7.87 -11.91
C THR A 307 -23.58 -9.35 -11.69
N GLY A 308 -24.19 -10.21 -12.51
CA GLY A 308 -24.03 -11.67 -12.48
C GLY A 308 -24.94 -12.38 -11.48
N GLN A 309 -25.53 -11.68 -10.51
CA GLN A 309 -26.52 -12.26 -9.62
C GLN A 309 -27.86 -12.39 -10.33
N ALA A 310 -28.60 -13.45 -10.00
CA ALA A 310 -29.97 -13.62 -10.43
C ALA A 310 -30.85 -12.52 -9.84
N ALA A 311 -31.67 -11.87 -10.66
CA ALA A 311 -32.59 -10.82 -10.25
C ALA A 311 -33.58 -11.39 -9.21
N PRO A 312 -33.57 -10.88 -7.95
CA PRO A 312 -34.45 -11.41 -6.91
C PRO A 312 -35.94 -11.20 -7.20
N TYR A 313 -36.26 -10.19 -8.00
CA TYR A 313 -37.60 -9.81 -8.43
C TYR A 313 -37.59 -9.46 -9.92
N ALA A 314 -38.71 -9.69 -10.59
CA ALA A 314 -38.93 -9.19 -11.93
C ALA A 314 -39.17 -7.67 -11.91
N GLY A 315 -38.67 -6.96 -12.92
CA GLY A 315 -38.93 -5.53 -13.06
C GLY A 315 -37.78 -4.77 -13.71
N ARG A 316 -37.87 -3.44 -13.67
CA ARG A 316 -36.86 -2.54 -14.23
C ARG A 316 -35.79 -2.27 -13.21
N TRP A 317 -34.56 -2.66 -13.52
CA TRP A 317 -33.37 -2.45 -12.70
C TRP A 317 -32.54 -1.29 -13.27
N LEU A 318 -32.12 -0.38 -12.40
CA LEU A 318 -31.32 0.80 -12.70
C LEU A 318 -29.89 0.61 -12.21
N VAL A 319 -28.89 1.13 -12.92
CA VAL A 319 -27.51 1.12 -12.43
C VAL A 319 -27.39 2.14 -11.29
N GLU A 320 -26.91 1.72 -10.12
CA GLU A 320 -26.87 2.54 -8.89
C GLU A 320 -26.13 3.88 -9.09
N ASN A 321 -25.06 3.86 -9.91
CA ASN A 321 -24.23 5.04 -10.20
C ASN A 321 -24.59 5.74 -11.53
N ASP A 322 -25.59 5.24 -12.26
CA ASP A 322 -26.06 5.77 -13.54
C ASP A 322 -27.55 5.44 -13.70
N LEU A 323 -28.41 6.21 -13.02
CA LEU A 323 -29.86 5.95 -12.98
C LEU A 323 -30.57 6.15 -14.33
N GLN A 324 -29.87 6.62 -15.37
CA GLN A 324 -30.38 6.68 -16.74
C GLN A 324 -30.22 5.35 -17.47
N ALA A 325 -29.27 4.51 -17.05
CA ALA A 325 -29.08 3.17 -17.56
C ALA A 325 -30.00 2.17 -16.85
N SER A 326 -30.79 1.43 -17.62
CA SER A 326 -31.76 0.48 -17.08
C SER A 326 -31.89 -0.79 -17.91
N VAL A 327 -32.22 -1.90 -17.25
CA VAL A 327 -32.57 -3.18 -17.88
C VAL A 327 -33.85 -3.72 -17.25
N THR A 328 -34.74 -4.32 -18.05
CA THR A 328 -35.92 -5.02 -17.53
C THR A 328 -35.62 -6.51 -17.51
N LEU A 329 -35.75 -7.15 -16.36
CA LEU A 329 -35.42 -8.56 -16.15
C LEU A 329 -36.60 -9.32 -15.54
N ALA A 330 -36.73 -10.59 -15.89
CA ALA A 330 -37.56 -11.52 -15.14
C ALA A 330 -36.85 -11.98 -13.86
N GLN A 331 -37.61 -12.46 -12.87
CA GLN A 331 -37.05 -13.05 -11.66
C GLN A 331 -36.17 -14.25 -12.04
N GLY A 332 -34.95 -14.29 -11.51
CA GLY A 332 -33.99 -15.36 -11.79
C GLY A 332 -32.98 -15.04 -12.92
N GLU A 333 -33.22 -14.02 -13.74
CA GLU A 333 -32.30 -13.66 -14.82
C GLU A 333 -31.05 -12.94 -14.29
N PRO A 334 -29.84 -13.25 -14.83
CA PRO A 334 -28.61 -12.63 -14.34
C PRO A 334 -28.52 -11.16 -14.73
N LEU A 335 -28.15 -10.31 -13.77
CA LEU A 335 -27.96 -8.89 -14.00
C LEU A 335 -26.74 -8.62 -14.89
N PRO A 336 -26.87 -7.85 -15.98
CA PRO A 336 -25.79 -7.68 -16.94
C PRO A 336 -24.66 -6.77 -16.40
N GLN A 337 -23.56 -6.76 -17.13
CA GLN A 337 -22.53 -5.73 -16.98
C GLN A 337 -23.04 -4.42 -17.59
N HIS A 338 -22.67 -3.29 -16.97
CA HIS A 338 -22.86 -1.96 -17.58
C HIS A 338 -21.50 -1.47 -18.08
N ASN A 339 -21.40 -1.16 -19.37
CA ASN A 339 -20.15 -0.75 -20.02
C ASN A 339 -18.95 -1.69 -19.74
N GLY A 340 -19.21 -3.01 -19.72
CA GLY A 340 -18.20 -4.04 -19.43
C GLY A 340 -17.73 -4.10 -17.97
N ARG A 341 -18.38 -3.35 -17.05
CA ARG A 341 -18.03 -3.30 -15.63
C ARG A 341 -19.06 -4.03 -14.77
N VAL A 342 -18.59 -4.56 -13.65
CA VAL A 342 -19.45 -5.07 -12.56
C VAL A 342 -20.02 -3.87 -11.81
N VAL A 343 -21.35 -3.76 -11.78
CA VAL A 343 -22.06 -2.67 -11.12
C VAL A 343 -23.10 -3.20 -10.12
N ARG A 344 -23.61 -2.29 -9.29
CA ARG A 344 -24.79 -2.52 -8.46
C ARG A 344 -26.01 -2.02 -9.19
N TRP A 345 -27.09 -2.79 -9.09
CA TRP A 345 -28.37 -2.53 -9.71
C TRP A 345 -29.44 -2.37 -8.63
N VAL A 346 -30.36 -1.44 -8.85
CA VAL A 346 -31.46 -1.11 -7.95
C VAL A 346 -32.78 -1.30 -8.67
N LEU A 347 -33.75 -2.00 -8.08
CA LEU A 347 -35.08 -2.15 -8.66
C LEU A 347 -35.80 -0.80 -8.59
N ALA A 348 -36.25 -0.29 -9.74
CA ALA A 348 -37.12 0.87 -9.80
C ALA A 348 -38.48 0.51 -9.18
N GLU A 349 -38.92 1.27 -8.18
CA GLU A 349 -40.29 1.14 -7.67
C GLU A 349 -41.28 1.39 -8.81
N SER A 350 -42.27 0.52 -8.93
CA SER A 350 -43.35 0.58 -9.94
C SER A 350 -44.40 1.63 -9.61
#